data_AF-A0A9Y1FMV7-F1
#
_entry.id   AF-A0A9Y1FMV7-F1
#
_cell.length_a   1.000
_cell.length_b   1.000
_cell.length_c   1.000
_cell.angle_alpha   90.00
_cell.angle_beta   90.00
_cell.angle_gamma   90.00
#
_symmetry.space_group_name_H-M   'P 1'
#
loop_
_entity.id
_entity.type
_entity.pdbx_description
1 polymer ?
#
loop_
_entity_poly.entity_id
_entity_poly.type
_entity_poly.pdbx_seq_one_letter_code
_entity_poly.pdbx_strand_id
1 'polypeptide(L)'
;MLFILTKRKNNSFVLLLVIFSSLLLFSPTFSPLVTSSASSSGTFPPPEGIWNITEPTVVENEFIKLINRVLIKDEGSLILRNCFIVIEHDRVGSLSIYAIDNSSLEIYDTTILTYTDSPWDIGAWDNAHLHLEGSTLVGGTNRTYSRELIRLYSSDNVVINNFITHTRGAIRIQHGSHNLVSGNNISHNSGKSIDMTESCFNIITNNYISYSGAHGIYGSGHNNIITNNTITYTFYKGISVSGDNNSVTDNVISESRKSGIFLGGSNNHLSSNVLFNNSEYGLFVHKAASNNFISRNVFFKNNKGNNLSQAFDDGANNTWFDPVYSIGNYWSDTDGSEPYPIDGKAKAFDPFPRGSDFDEDMLLDYLEDHLYGTDPWNPDSDGDLLPDGWEVHYGSDPLTNDSYLDLDGDGLTNLEEFYNHTNPLIKNQIMYLIIVLTPLSFVSIFSVKNLLFLLKNKRK
;
A
#
# COMPACT_ATOMS: atom_id res chain seq x y z
N MET A 1 2.11 -31.05 33.30
CA MET A 1 2.32 -32.47 32.94
C MET A 1 3.75 -32.63 32.45
N LEU A 2 4.43 -33.65 32.93
CA LEU A 2 5.90 -33.85 32.91
C LEU A 2 6.47 -33.97 31.49
N PHE A 3 7.54 -33.23 31.17
CA PHE A 3 8.30 -33.35 29.92
C PHE A 3 9.29 -34.52 30.00
N ILE A 4 9.27 -35.40 28.99
CA ILE A 4 10.38 -36.31 28.69
C ILE A 4 11.08 -35.77 27.44
N LEU A 5 12.28 -35.25 27.64
CA LEU A 5 13.22 -34.87 26.59
C LEU A 5 13.99 -36.11 26.13
N THR A 6 14.00 -36.40 24.83
CA THR A 6 15.07 -37.20 24.22
C THR A 6 15.74 -36.43 23.08
N LYS A 7 17.06 -36.57 23.05
CA LYS A 7 18.06 -35.72 22.39
C LYS A 7 18.63 -36.43 21.15
N ARG A 8 18.74 -35.75 20.00
CA ARG A 8 19.74 -35.98 18.92
C ARG A 8 19.89 -34.68 18.12
N LYS A 9 20.99 -33.93 18.29
CA LYS A 9 22.32 -33.96 17.64
C LYS A 9 22.43 -32.94 16.47
N ASN A 10 23.05 -31.81 16.81
CA ASN A 10 23.75 -30.81 15.98
C ASN A 10 22.95 -29.75 15.18
N ASN A 11 22.72 -28.63 15.90
CA ASN A 11 22.96 -27.22 15.58
C ASN A 11 22.40 -26.57 14.31
N SER A 12 21.27 -25.86 14.47
CA SER A 12 21.20 -24.38 14.43
C SER A 12 19.90 -23.93 15.10
N PHE A 13 19.98 -23.47 16.35
CA PHE A 13 18.85 -22.82 17.02
C PHE A 13 18.87 -21.34 16.65
N VAL A 14 18.02 -20.94 15.70
CA VAL A 14 17.62 -19.54 15.56
C VAL A 14 16.47 -19.31 16.54
N LEU A 15 16.73 -18.42 17.49
CA LEU A 15 15.80 -17.94 18.51
C LEU A 15 14.63 -17.24 17.83
N LEU A 16 13.55 -17.98 17.54
CA LEU A 16 12.29 -17.41 17.07
C LEU A 16 11.61 -16.75 18.27
N LEU A 17 11.97 -15.48 18.52
CA LEU A 17 11.33 -14.63 19.51
C LEU A 17 9.95 -14.22 18.96
N VAL A 18 9.03 -15.16 18.92
CA VAL A 18 7.63 -14.87 18.64
C VAL A 18 7.05 -14.22 19.88
N ILE A 19 6.64 -12.97 19.73
CA ILE A 19 5.84 -12.23 20.69
C ILE A 19 4.48 -12.94 20.78
N PHE A 20 4.44 -14.02 21.55
CA PHE A 20 3.24 -14.75 21.97
C PHE A 20 3.15 -14.75 23.51
N SER A 21 3.68 -13.70 24.16
CA SER A 21 3.78 -13.62 25.62
C SER A 21 3.03 -12.43 26.24
N SER A 22 1.78 -12.20 25.82
CA SER A 22 0.86 -11.38 26.62
C SER A 22 -0.61 -11.80 26.60
N LEU A 23 -1.00 -12.90 25.92
CA LEU A 23 -2.40 -13.34 25.88
C LEU A 23 -2.68 -14.77 26.37
N LEU A 24 -1.69 -15.48 26.90
CA LEU A 24 -1.86 -16.86 27.41
C LEU A 24 -1.31 -17.03 28.83
N LEU A 25 -1.64 -16.11 29.74
CA LEU A 25 -1.57 -16.34 31.19
C LEU A 25 -2.75 -15.67 31.89
N PHE A 26 -3.96 -15.95 31.44
CA PHE A 26 -5.11 -15.99 32.32
C PHE A 26 -5.85 -17.28 31.99
N SER A 27 -5.94 -18.16 32.97
CA SER A 27 -7.06 -19.08 33.10
C SER A 27 -8.09 -18.38 33.99
N PRO A 28 -9.07 -17.64 33.46
CA PRO A 28 -10.22 -17.31 34.26
C PRO A 28 -11.10 -18.54 34.17
N THR A 29 -11.38 -19.15 35.31
CA THR A 29 -12.73 -19.66 35.52
C THR A 29 -13.69 -18.49 35.30
N PHE A 30 -14.09 -18.27 34.05
CA PHE A 30 -15.02 -17.21 33.68
C PHE A 30 -16.39 -17.60 34.24
N SER A 31 -16.79 -16.90 35.30
CA SER A 31 -18.21 -16.75 35.60
C SER A 31 -18.78 -15.80 34.54
N PRO A 32 -19.89 -16.12 33.86
CA PRO A 32 -20.46 -15.26 32.84
C PRO A 32 -21.04 -14.04 33.55
N LEU A 33 -20.31 -12.93 33.60
CA LEU A 33 -20.88 -11.63 33.91
C LEU A 33 -21.49 -11.09 32.61
N VAL A 34 -22.71 -11.54 32.33
CA VAL A 34 -23.60 -10.95 31.33
C VAL A 34 -23.96 -9.56 31.80
N THR A 35 -23.33 -8.54 31.23
CA THR A 35 -23.90 -7.17 31.20
C THR A 35 -23.57 -6.49 29.88
N SER A 36 -24.13 -7.01 28.79
CA SER A 36 -24.60 -6.15 27.70
C SER A 36 -25.97 -6.68 27.29
N SER A 37 -26.95 -5.79 27.14
CA SER A 37 -28.27 -6.15 26.65
C SER A 37 -28.13 -6.64 25.22
N ALA A 38 -28.07 -7.96 25.02
CA ALA A 38 -28.14 -8.57 23.70
C ALA A 38 -29.46 -8.14 23.02
N SER A 39 -29.37 -7.38 21.94
CA SER A 39 -30.50 -6.94 21.10
C SER A 39 -30.59 -7.77 19.82
N SER A 40 -30.25 -9.05 19.89
CA SER A 40 -30.35 -9.95 18.75
C SER A 40 -31.81 -10.07 18.29
N SER A 41 -32.03 -9.96 16.99
CA SER A 41 -33.34 -10.12 16.35
C SER A 41 -33.25 -11.18 15.26
N GLY A 42 -34.20 -12.11 15.23
CA GLY A 42 -34.28 -13.18 14.24
C GLY A 42 -34.05 -14.57 14.83
N THR A 43 -33.71 -15.54 13.98
CA THR A 43 -33.47 -16.93 14.39
C THR A 43 -32.00 -17.12 14.76
N PHE A 44 -31.70 -17.97 15.74
CA PHE A 44 -30.33 -18.38 16.06
C PHE A 44 -29.92 -19.62 15.23
N PRO A 45 -28.61 -19.92 15.08
CA PRO A 45 -28.18 -21.10 14.34
C PRO A 45 -28.82 -22.37 14.90
N PRO A 46 -29.44 -23.22 14.05
CA PRO A 46 -30.07 -24.44 14.50
C PRO A 46 -29.01 -25.47 14.93
N PRO A 47 -29.36 -26.36 15.88
CA PRO A 47 -28.45 -27.41 16.34
C PRO A 47 -28.11 -28.44 15.26
N GLU A 48 -28.97 -28.61 14.24
CA GLU A 48 -28.72 -29.45 13.08
C GLU A 48 -29.25 -28.77 11.80
N GLY A 49 -28.58 -29.02 10.67
CA GLY A 49 -29.01 -28.51 9.36
C GLY A 49 -28.54 -27.09 9.05
N ILE A 50 -28.89 -26.62 7.84
CA ILE A 50 -28.46 -25.30 7.34
C ILE A 50 -29.22 -24.20 8.06
N TRP A 51 -28.51 -23.17 8.55
CA TRP A 51 -29.14 -21.95 9.03
C TRP A 51 -29.54 -21.08 7.84
N ASN A 52 -30.83 -21.13 7.47
CA ASN A 52 -31.36 -20.31 6.39
C ASN A 52 -31.82 -18.95 6.93
N ILE A 53 -31.31 -17.87 6.35
CA ILE A 53 -31.73 -16.50 6.62
C ILE A 53 -32.48 -16.00 5.39
N THR A 54 -33.78 -15.77 5.54
CA THR A 54 -34.67 -15.22 4.50
C THR A 54 -35.29 -13.88 4.91
N GLU A 55 -35.00 -13.43 6.12
CA GLU A 55 -35.51 -12.19 6.69
C GLU A 55 -34.36 -11.46 7.39
N PRO A 56 -34.42 -10.14 7.55
CA PRO A 56 -33.40 -9.39 8.28
C PRO A 56 -33.16 -9.96 9.68
N THR A 57 -31.93 -10.39 9.92
CA THR A 57 -31.46 -11.02 11.15
C THR A 57 -30.21 -10.28 11.63
N VAL A 58 -30.19 -9.90 12.89
CA VAL A 58 -29.09 -9.15 13.51
C VAL A 58 -28.63 -9.91 14.74
N VAL A 59 -27.34 -10.20 14.82
CA VAL A 59 -26.71 -10.85 15.97
C VAL A 59 -25.57 -9.97 16.44
N GLU A 60 -25.64 -9.54 17.70
CA GLU A 60 -24.67 -8.60 18.28
C GLU A 60 -24.20 -9.09 19.65
N ASN A 61 -22.88 -8.97 19.91
CA ASN A 61 -22.27 -9.28 21.21
C ASN A 61 -22.43 -10.74 21.66
N GLU A 62 -22.54 -11.67 20.72
CA GLU A 62 -22.78 -13.09 21.01
C GLU A 62 -21.54 -13.96 20.79
N PHE A 63 -21.45 -15.02 21.60
CA PHE A 63 -20.57 -16.15 21.33
C PHE A 63 -21.35 -17.21 20.54
N ILE A 64 -20.91 -17.49 19.31
CA ILE A 64 -21.60 -18.41 18.40
C ILE A 64 -20.70 -19.61 18.11
N LYS A 65 -21.15 -20.80 18.51
CA LYS A 65 -20.58 -22.05 18.01
C LYS A 65 -21.29 -22.43 16.73
N LEU A 66 -20.57 -22.35 15.60
CA LEU A 66 -21.10 -22.63 14.28
C LEU A 66 -20.65 -24.02 13.81
N ILE A 67 -21.60 -24.95 13.74
CA ILE A 67 -21.38 -26.34 13.36
C ILE A 67 -21.91 -26.66 11.95
N ASN A 68 -22.82 -25.84 11.44
CA ASN A 68 -23.46 -26.03 10.14
C ASN A 68 -23.26 -24.81 9.25
N ARG A 69 -23.51 -25.01 7.96
CA ARG A 69 -23.54 -23.96 6.94
C ARG A 69 -24.59 -22.89 7.24
N VAL A 70 -24.27 -21.64 6.93
CA VAL A 70 -25.18 -20.49 6.94
C VAL A 70 -25.46 -20.07 5.50
N LEU A 71 -26.74 -19.92 5.17
CA LEU A 71 -27.21 -19.52 3.85
C LEU A 71 -28.15 -18.34 3.98
N ILE A 72 -27.74 -17.19 3.44
CA ILE A 72 -28.61 -16.02 3.27
C ILE A 72 -29.14 -16.02 1.85
N LYS A 73 -30.46 -15.92 1.69
CA LYS A 73 -31.16 -16.04 0.40
C LYS A 73 -32.51 -15.34 0.44
N ASP A 74 -33.24 -15.34 -0.67
CA ASP A 74 -34.60 -14.79 -0.77
C ASP A 74 -34.64 -13.32 -0.27
N GLU A 75 -33.66 -12.49 -0.66
CA GLU A 75 -33.50 -11.09 -0.20
C GLU A 75 -33.29 -10.92 1.32
N GLY A 76 -32.99 -12.01 2.05
CA GLY A 76 -32.64 -11.97 3.46
C GLY A 76 -31.38 -11.16 3.73
N SER A 77 -31.20 -10.74 4.99
CA SER A 77 -30.02 -9.99 5.43
C SER A 77 -29.52 -10.57 6.74
N LEU A 78 -28.22 -10.84 6.85
CA LEU A 78 -27.57 -11.20 8.11
C LEU A 78 -26.54 -10.14 8.49
N ILE A 79 -26.72 -9.55 9.67
CA ILE A 79 -25.77 -8.59 10.25
C ILE A 79 -25.16 -9.22 11.51
N LEU A 80 -23.84 -9.36 11.52
CA LEU A 80 -23.05 -9.84 12.67
C LEU A 80 -22.21 -8.69 13.20
N ARG A 81 -22.37 -8.30 14.48
CA ARG A 81 -21.57 -7.24 15.11
C ARG A 81 -20.93 -7.68 16.41
N ASN A 82 -19.65 -7.40 16.59
CA ASN A 82 -18.92 -7.70 17.83
C ASN A 82 -19.16 -9.14 18.32
N CYS A 83 -19.22 -10.10 17.39
CA CYS A 83 -19.47 -11.49 17.71
C CYS A 83 -18.15 -12.27 17.83
N PHE A 84 -18.19 -13.37 18.57
CA PHE A 84 -17.10 -14.34 18.61
C PHE A 84 -17.61 -15.69 18.10
N ILE A 85 -17.18 -16.05 16.89
CA ILE A 85 -17.68 -17.22 16.16
C ILE A 85 -16.59 -18.28 16.11
N VAL A 86 -16.88 -19.44 16.68
CA VAL A 86 -16.05 -20.63 16.57
C VAL A 86 -16.69 -21.58 15.58
N ILE A 87 -15.96 -21.88 14.51
CA ILE A 87 -16.33 -22.92 13.56
C ILE A 87 -15.87 -24.26 14.11
N GLU A 88 -16.82 -25.12 14.45
CA GLU A 88 -16.56 -26.46 14.96
C GLU A 88 -17.07 -27.50 13.97
N HIS A 89 -16.18 -28.41 13.60
CA HIS A 89 -16.40 -29.33 12.50
C HIS A 89 -16.85 -30.69 13.04
N ASP A 90 -18.08 -31.11 12.73
CA ASP A 90 -18.62 -32.42 13.13
C ASP A 90 -18.49 -33.49 12.02
N ARG A 91 -18.22 -33.09 10.75
CA ARG A 91 -18.23 -33.99 9.57
C ARG A 91 -17.26 -33.57 8.47
N VAL A 92 -16.70 -34.53 7.73
CA VAL A 92 -15.86 -34.33 6.52
C VAL A 92 -16.59 -33.50 5.42
N GLY A 93 -16.60 -32.16 5.52
CA GLY A 93 -17.14 -31.27 4.50
C GLY A 93 -16.97 -29.79 4.85
N SER A 94 -16.65 -28.93 3.90
CA SER A 94 -16.43 -27.48 4.13
C SER A 94 -17.66 -26.75 4.70
N LEU A 95 -17.49 -26.02 5.81
CA LEU A 95 -18.51 -25.11 6.34
C LEU A 95 -18.43 -23.76 5.61
N SER A 96 -19.56 -23.14 5.31
CA SER A 96 -19.58 -21.85 4.63
C SER A 96 -20.67 -20.92 5.15
N ILE A 97 -20.39 -19.61 5.14
CA ILE A 97 -21.35 -18.53 5.43
C ILE A 97 -21.52 -17.73 4.13
N TYR A 98 -22.64 -17.86 3.43
CA TYR A 98 -22.75 -17.21 2.13
C TYR A 98 -24.13 -16.66 1.80
N ALA A 99 -24.10 -15.56 1.06
CA ALA A 99 -25.26 -14.83 0.56
C ALA A 99 -25.44 -15.09 -0.95
N ILE A 100 -26.68 -15.31 -1.37
CA ILE A 100 -27.12 -15.51 -2.77
C ILE A 100 -28.41 -14.72 -3.06
N ASP A 101 -28.84 -14.64 -4.31
CA ASP A 101 -30.18 -14.14 -4.70
C ASP A 101 -30.52 -12.75 -4.12
N ASN A 102 -29.69 -11.75 -4.43
CA ASN A 102 -29.83 -10.35 -3.96
C ASN A 102 -29.85 -10.18 -2.43
N SER A 103 -29.40 -11.17 -1.66
CA SER A 103 -29.27 -11.05 -0.20
C SER A 103 -28.02 -10.28 0.24
N SER A 104 -27.96 -9.94 1.53
CA SER A 104 -26.81 -9.26 2.12
C SER A 104 -26.23 -10.00 3.33
N LEU A 105 -24.89 -9.98 3.40
CA LEU A 105 -24.11 -10.40 4.55
C LEU A 105 -23.25 -9.24 5.02
N GLU A 106 -23.46 -8.78 6.24
CA GLU A 106 -22.67 -7.72 6.84
C GLU A 106 -22.02 -8.20 8.13
N ILE A 107 -20.72 -7.99 8.26
CA ILE A 107 -19.93 -8.48 9.40
C ILE A 107 -19.02 -7.34 9.87
N TYR A 108 -19.18 -6.95 11.13
CA TYR A 108 -18.46 -5.86 11.77
C TYR A 108 -17.81 -6.33 13.07
N ASP A 109 -16.53 -5.96 13.27
CA ASP A 109 -15.78 -6.16 14.51
C ASP A 109 -15.88 -7.58 15.08
N THR A 110 -16.00 -8.58 14.21
CA THR A 110 -16.31 -9.94 14.58
C THR A 110 -15.06 -10.81 14.45
N THR A 111 -14.86 -11.70 15.42
CA THR A 111 -13.79 -12.71 15.36
C THR A 111 -14.36 -14.04 14.89
N ILE A 112 -13.83 -14.59 13.81
CA ILE A 112 -14.21 -15.92 13.30
C ILE A 112 -12.96 -16.79 13.21
N LEU A 113 -12.98 -17.93 13.89
CA LEU A 113 -11.86 -18.88 13.90
C LEU A 113 -12.32 -20.33 13.83
N THR A 114 -11.41 -21.20 13.42
CA THR A 114 -11.54 -22.66 13.48
C THR A 114 -10.40 -23.23 14.35
N TYR A 115 -10.69 -24.27 15.13
CA TYR A 115 -9.67 -25.06 15.85
C TYR A 115 -9.13 -26.24 15.04
N THR A 116 -9.68 -26.46 13.85
CA THR A 116 -9.30 -27.56 12.97
C THR A 116 -8.64 -27.01 11.71
N ASP A 117 -7.78 -27.80 11.06
CA ASP A 117 -7.26 -27.42 9.76
C ASP A 117 -8.33 -27.51 8.64
N SER A 118 -9.57 -27.93 8.96
CA SER A 118 -10.65 -28.04 7.97
C SER A 118 -10.98 -26.68 7.34
N PRO A 119 -11.18 -26.64 6.02
CA PRO A 119 -11.48 -25.40 5.32
C PRO A 119 -12.88 -24.89 5.68
N TRP A 120 -12.98 -23.58 5.86
CA TRP A 120 -14.23 -22.85 5.86
C TRP A 120 -14.10 -21.61 4.98
N ASP A 121 -15.23 -21.04 4.60
CA ASP A 121 -15.25 -19.89 3.73
C ASP A 121 -16.47 -19.00 3.95
N ILE A 122 -16.35 -17.73 3.56
CA ILE A 122 -17.45 -16.77 3.49
C ILE A 122 -17.52 -16.17 2.10
N GLY A 123 -18.71 -15.74 1.67
CA GLY A 123 -18.80 -15.09 0.37
C GLY A 123 -20.17 -14.65 -0.09
N ALA A 124 -20.19 -14.05 -1.26
CA ALA A 124 -21.40 -13.59 -1.94
C ALA A 124 -21.39 -14.06 -3.40
N TRP A 125 -22.55 -14.53 -3.88
CA TRP A 125 -22.84 -14.98 -5.24
C TRP A 125 -24.16 -14.36 -5.73
N ASP A 126 -24.48 -14.49 -7.02
CA ASP A 126 -25.82 -14.22 -7.56
C ASP A 126 -26.39 -12.85 -7.14
N ASN A 127 -25.65 -11.77 -7.45
CA ASN A 127 -25.96 -10.38 -7.07
C ASN A 127 -26.09 -10.10 -5.56
N ALA A 128 -25.68 -11.02 -4.69
CA ALA A 128 -25.61 -10.76 -3.27
C ALA A 128 -24.47 -9.79 -2.92
N HIS A 129 -24.58 -9.16 -1.76
CA HIS A 129 -23.61 -8.21 -1.23
C HIS A 129 -22.94 -8.74 0.05
N LEU A 130 -21.62 -8.60 0.14
CA LEU A 130 -20.83 -8.81 1.35
C LEU A 130 -20.15 -7.50 1.77
N HIS A 131 -20.42 -7.08 3.01
CA HIS A 131 -19.62 -6.07 3.73
C HIS A 131 -18.90 -6.75 4.90
N LEU A 132 -17.57 -6.71 4.90
CA LEU A 132 -16.74 -7.25 5.96
C LEU A 132 -15.76 -6.19 6.46
N GLU A 133 -15.91 -5.76 7.71
CA GLU A 133 -15.15 -4.67 8.28
C GLU A 133 -14.64 -4.94 9.69
N GLY A 134 -13.41 -4.49 9.99
CA GLY A 134 -12.85 -4.46 11.34
C GLY A 134 -12.67 -5.85 11.98
N SER A 135 -12.80 -6.91 11.19
CA SER A 135 -12.99 -8.27 11.69
C SER A 135 -11.69 -9.08 11.68
N THR A 136 -11.62 -10.09 12.54
CA THR A 136 -10.49 -11.04 12.60
C THR A 136 -10.92 -12.39 12.09
N LEU A 137 -10.26 -12.86 11.03
CA LEU A 137 -10.56 -14.14 10.40
C LEU A 137 -9.33 -15.04 10.42
N VAL A 138 -9.43 -16.14 11.14
CA VAL A 138 -8.39 -17.17 11.21
C VAL A 138 -8.87 -18.39 10.43
N GLY A 139 -8.19 -18.63 9.30
CA GLY A 139 -8.48 -19.77 8.44
C GLY A 139 -7.97 -21.10 8.99
N GLY A 140 -8.01 -22.12 8.12
CA GLY A 140 -7.29 -23.38 8.30
C GLY A 140 -6.27 -23.56 7.16
N THR A 141 -5.15 -24.21 7.44
CA THR A 141 -4.03 -24.33 6.47
C THR A 141 -4.02 -25.67 5.70
N ASN A 142 -5.04 -26.54 5.87
CA ASN A 142 -5.02 -27.86 5.23
C ASN A 142 -5.00 -27.76 3.70
N ARG A 143 -3.97 -28.35 3.10
CA ARG A 143 -3.72 -28.32 1.66
C ARG A 143 -4.62 -29.24 0.85
N THR A 144 -5.44 -30.08 1.48
CA THR A 144 -6.30 -31.05 0.76
C THR A 144 -7.50 -30.40 0.04
N TYR A 145 -7.94 -29.21 0.45
CA TYR A 145 -9.10 -28.54 -0.15
C TYR A 145 -8.75 -27.13 -0.63
N SER A 146 -9.03 -26.83 -1.90
CA SER A 146 -8.65 -25.58 -2.56
C SER A 146 -9.71 -24.50 -2.40
N ARG A 147 -9.72 -23.81 -1.26
CA ARG A 147 -10.63 -22.68 -1.06
C ARG A 147 -9.94 -21.50 -0.41
N GLU A 148 -10.22 -20.33 -0.96
CA GLU A 148 -9.96 -19.04 -0.35
C GLU A 148 -10.99 -18.78 0.73
N LEU A 149 -10.57 -18.03 1.75
CA LEU A 149 -11.39 -17.77 2.92
C LEU A 149 -12.56 -16.84 2.60
N ILE A 150 -12.31 -15.78 1.84
CA ILE A 150 -13.31 -14.81 1.40
C ILE A 150 -13.48 -14.95 -0.11
N ARG A 151 -14.72 -15.13 -0.55
CA ARG A 151 -15.08 -15.47 -1.93
C ARG A 151 -16.12 -14.48 -2.46
N LEU A 152 -15.69 -13.58 -3.32
CA LEU A 152 -16.50 -12.54 -3.94
C LEU A 152 -16.80 -12.95 -5.39
N TYR A 153 -17.97 -13.54 -5.60
CA TYR A 153 -18.48 -13.97 -6.91
C TYR A 153 -19.62 -13.05 -7.41
N SER A 154 -19.72 -11.87 -6.81
CA SER A 154 -20.65 -10.80 -7.15
C SER A 154 -19.90 -9.46 -7.22
N SER A 155 -20.62 -8.39 -7.56
CA SER A 155 -20.08 -7.03 -7.63
C SER A 155 -20.34 -6.26 -6.33
N ASP A 156 -19.68 -5.10 -6.20
CA ASP A 156 -19.97 -4.11 -5.16
C ASP A 156 -19.76 -4.60 -3.72
N ASN A 157 -18.91 -5.62 -3.50
CA ASN A 157 -18.57 -6.11 -2.18
C ASN A 157 -17.47 -5.26 -1.54
N VAL A 158 -17.47 -5.20 -0.21
CA VAL A 158 -16.54 -4.42 0.59
C VAL A 158 -15.83 -5.32 1.60
N VAL A 159 -14.50 -5.36 1.56
CA VAL A 159 -13.65 -6.08 2.51
C VAL A 159 -12.59 -5.13 3.02
N ILE A 160 -12.79 -4.57 4.21
CA ILE A 160 -11.97 -3.48 4.72
C ILE A 160 -11.46 -3.66 6.16
N ASN A 161 -10.23 -3.23 6.42
CA ASN A 161 -9.66 -3.14 7.77
C ASN A 161 -9.69 -4.46 8.57
N ASN A 162 -9.59 -5.60 7.88
CA ASN A 162 -9.64 -6.92 8.52
C ASN A 162 -8.24 -7.48 8.80
N PHE A 163 -8.14 -8.31 9.83
CA PHE A 163 -6.97 -9.16 10.06
C PHE A 163 -7.26 -10.59 9.58
N ILE A 164 -6.57 -11.02 8.52
CA ILE A 164 -6.81 -12.32 7.87
C ILE A 164 -5.52 -13.13 7.90
N THR A 165 -5.54 -14.29 8.55
CA THR A 165 -4.32 -15.08 8.73
C THR A 165 -4.53 -16.58 8.65
N HIS A 166 -3.44 -17.30 8.37
CA HIS A 166 -3.41 -18.77 8.39
C HIS A 166 -4.42 -19.40 7.44
N THR A 167 -4.58 -18.80 6.26
CA THR A 167 -5.51 -19.28 5.24
C THR A 167 -4.80 -20.07 4.15
N ARG A 168 -5.56 -20.74 3.29
CA ARG A 168 -5.00 -21.21 2.02
C ARG A 168 -4.81 -20.05 1.05
N GLY A 169 -5.87 -19.33 0.71
CA GLY A 169 -5.77 -17.99 0.15
C GLY A 169 -6.78 -17.09 0.86
N ALA A 170 -6.50 -15.80 0.96
CA ALA A 170 -7.30 -14.94 1.82
C ALA A 170 -8.56 -14.45 1.10
N ILE A 171 -8.40 -13.78 -0.05
CA ILE A 171 -9.51 -13.15 -0.76
C ILE A 171 -9.45 -13.56 -2.23
N ARG A 172 -10.56 -14.08 -2.76
CA ARG A 172 -10.78 -14.25 -4.20
C ARG A 172 -11.93 -13.38 -4.65
N ILE A 173 -11.66 -12.57 -5.67
CA ILE A 173 -12.62 -11.85 -6.50
C ILE A 173 -12.66 -12.56 -7.84
N GLN A 174 -13.81 -13.08 -8.23
CA GLN A 174 -13.97 -13.79 -9.50
C GLN A 174 -15.28 -13.37 -10.16
N HIS A 175 -15.23 -12.95 -11.42
CA HIS A 175 -16.38 -12.45 -12.19
C HIS A 175 -17.05 -11.16 -11.65
N GLY A 176 -16.69 -10.70 -10.45
CA GLY A 176 -17.19 -9.48 -9.83
C GLY A 176 -16.56 -8.19 -10.37
N SER A 177 -17.30 -7.10 -10.23
CA SER A 177 -16.82 -5.74 -10.50
C SER A 177 -17.05 -4.78 -9.34
N HIS A 178 -16.35 -3.65 -9.31
CA HIS A 178 -16.53 -2.61 -8.29
C HIS A 178 -16.37 -3.08 -6.85
N ASN A 179 -15.60 -4.16 -6.62
CA ASN A 179 -15.29 -4.62 -5.28
C ASN A 179 -14.14 -3.79 -4.69
N LEU A 180 -14.25 -3.47 -3.40
CA LEU A 180 -13.24 -2.76 -2.63
C LEU A 180 -12.57 -3.70 -1.63
N VAL A 181 -11.25 -3.88 -1.77
CA VAL A 181 -10.42 -4.57 -0.77
C VAL A 181 -9.41 -3.56 -0.23
N SER A 182 -9.66 -3.03 0.97
CA SER A 182 -8.86 -1.93 1.52
C SER A 182 -8.41 -2.07 2.96
N GLY A 183 -7.16 -1.71 3.28
CA GLY A 183 -6.72 -1.63 4.69
C GLY A 183 -6.57 -2.97 5.41
N ASN A 184 -6.62 -4.10 4.69
CA ASN A 184 -6.55 -5.42 5.33
C ASN A 184 -5.11 -5.81 5.65
N ASN A 185 -4.90 -6.44 6.79
CA ASN A 185 -3.66 -7.09 7.17
C ASN A 185 -3.77 -8.60 6.91
N ILE A 186 -3.07 -9.07 5.88
CA ILE A 186 -3.18 -10.42 5.36
C ILE A 186 -1.83 -11.13 5.51
N SER A 187 -1.80 -12.24 6.26
CA SER A 187 -0.52 -12.94 6.50
C SER A 187 -0.59 -14.46 6.61
N HIS A 188 0.56 -15.12 6.46
CA HIS A 188 0.72 -16.56 6.69
C HIS A 188 -0.25 -17.42 5.86
N ASN A 189 -0.43 -17.08 4.59
CA ASN A 189 -1.29 -17.82 3.68
C ASN A 189 -0.46 -18.81 2.87
N SER A 190 -0.97 -20.02 2.62
CA SER A 190 -0.19 -21.02 1.86
C SER A 190 -0.26 -20.85 0.33
N GLY A 191 -1.14 -19.99 -0.16
CA GLY A 191 -1.38 -19.66 -1.57
C GLY A 191 -1.31 -18.16 -1.82
N LYS A 192 -2.15 -17.66 -2.75
CA LYS A 192 -2.23 -16.23 -3.06
C LYS A 192 -2.96 -15.50 -1.94
N SER A 193 -2.52 -14.30 -1.60
CA SER A 193 -3.25 -13.50 -0.60
C SER A 193 -4.49 -12.86 -1.21
N ILE A 194 -4.36 -12.15 -2.32
CA ILE A 194 -5.50 -11.60 -3.07
C ILE A 194 -5.47 -12.14 -4.51
N ASP A 195 -6.57 -12.72 -4.96
CA ASP A 195 -6.77 -13.25 -6.31
C ASP A 195 -7.93 -12.51 -6.99
N MET A 196 -7.66 -11.78 -8.06
CA MET A 196 -8.63 -10.99 -8.83
C MET A 196 -8.81 -11.55 -10.27
N THR A 197 -8.73 -12.87 -10.41
CA THR A 197 -8.89 -13.57 -11.70
C THR A 197 -10.26 -13.29 -12.33
N GLU A 198 -10.28 -13.01 -13.64
CA GLU A 198 -11.52 -12.82 -14.42
C GLU A 198 -12.47 -11.77 -13.83
N SER A 199 -11.91 -10.68 -13.29
CA SER A 199 -12.65 -9.59 -12.63
C SER A 199 -12.30 -8.23 -13.24
N CYS A 200 -13.13 -7.20 -13.05
CA CYS A 200 -12.85 -5.87 -13.60
C CYS A 200 -13.32 -4.72 -12.70
N PHE A 201 -12.70 -3.54 -12.84
CA PHE A 201 -13.09 -2.34 -12.07
C PHE A 201 -13.03 -2.51 -10.55
N ASN A 202 -12.15 -3.38 -10.04
CA ASN A 202 -11.95 -3.56 -8.61
C ASN A 202 -10.82 -2.66 -8.10
N ILE A 203 -10.90 -2.29 -6.82
CA ILE A 203 -9.92 -1.44 -6.15
C ILE A 203 -9.29 -2.25 -5.01
N ILE A 204 -7.98 -2.47 -5.10
CA ILE A 204 -7.17 -3.12 -4.07
C ILE A 204 -6.20 -2.08 -3.53
N THR A 205 -6.42 -1.60 -2.30
CA THR A 205 -5.63 -0.49 -1.78
C THR A 205 -5.28 -0.54 -0.30
N ASN A 206 -4.18 0.06 0.14
CA ASN A 206 -3.83 0.17 1.56
C ASN A 206 -3.70 -1.18 2.29
N ASN A 207 -3.54 -2.31 1.58
CA ASN A 207 -3.42 -3.61 2.23
C ASN A 207 -1.96 -3.90 2.62
N TYR A 208 -1.78 -4.51 3.79
CA TYR A 208 -0.50 -5.04 4.24
C TYR A 208 -0.50 -6.56 4.05
N ILE A 209 0.35 -7.06 3.15
CA ILE A 209 0.44 -8.48 2.81
C ILE A 209 1.82 -9.01 3.17
N SER A 210 1.88 -10.07 3.98
CA SER A 210 3.15 -10.69 4.35
C SER A 210 3.10 -12.22 4.33
N TYR A 211 4.24 -12.88 4.14
CA TYR A 211 4.36 -14.34 4.23
C TYR A 211 3.34 -15.10 3.36
N SER A 212 3.24 -14.73 2.09
CA SER A 212 2.38 -15.41 1.11
C SER A 212 3.11 -16.60 0.49
N GLY A 213 2.49 -17.79 0.54
CA GLY A 213 3.02 -19.03 -0.01
C GLY A 213 2.99 -19.10 -1.55
N ALA A 214 2.30 -18.17 -2.20
CA ALA A 214 2.39 -17.90 -3.63
C ALA A 214 2.64 -16.39 -3.88
N HIS A 215 1.74 -15.73 -4.62
CA HIS A 215 1.78 -14.30 -4.90
C HIS A 215 1.15 -13.49 -3.76
N GLY A 216 1.57 -12.25 -3.57
CA GLY A 216 0.82 -11.32 -2.72
C GLY A 216 -0.52 -10.99 -3.36
N ILE A 217 -0.48 -10.33 -4.53
CA ILE A 217 -1.64 -10.04 -5.36
C ILE A 217 -1.46 -10.71 -6.73
N TYR A 218 -2.51 -11.38 -7.21
CA TYR A 218 -2.52 -12.03 -8.52
C TYR A 218 -3.82 -11.72 -9.24
N GLY A 219 -3.76 -11.41 -10.54
CA GLY A 219 -4.97 -11.27 -11.34
C GLY A 219 -4.75 -11.31 -12.84
N SER A 220 -5.69 -11.97 -13.54
CA SER A 220 -5.91 -11.84 -14.98
C SER A 220 -6.99 -10.81 -15.32
N GLY A 221 -7.58 -10.15 -14.32
CA GLY A 221 -8.61 -9.13 -14.49
C GLY A 221 -8.13 -7.88 -15.21
N HIS A 222 -9.07 -7.10 -15.72
CA HIS A 222 -8.83 -5.90 -16.52
C HIS A 222 -9.41 -4.65 -15.86
N ASN A 223 -8.87 -3.47 -16.12
CA ASN A 223 -9.39 -2.21 -15.58
C ASN A 223 -9.43 -2.16 -14.03
N ASN A 224 -8.51 -2.85 -13.35
CA ASN A 224 -8.43 -2.81 -11.88
C ASN A 224 -7.39 -1.79 -11.43
N ILE A 225 -7.57 -1.29 -10.21
CA ILE A 225 -6.65 -0.38 -9.54
C ILE A 225 -6.01 -1.13 -8.37
N ILE A 226 -4.68 -1.24 -8.38
CA ILE A 226 -3.88 -1.79 -7.28
C ILE A 226 -2.97 -0.67 -6.80
N THR A 227 -3.29 -0.05 -5.67
CA THR A 227 -2.55 1.14 -5.22
C THR A 227 -2.27 1.20 -3.72
N ASN A 228 -1.12 1.72 -3.33
CA ASN A 228 -0.74 1.92 -1.93
C ASN A 228 -0.76 0.62 -1.08
N ASN A 229 -0.45 -0.53 -1.68
CA ASN A 229 -0.32 -1.79 -0.93
C ASN A 229 1.13 -2.02 -0.52
N THR A 230 1.34 -2.52 0.70
CA THR A 230 2.65 -2.98 1.16
C THR A 230 2.69 -4.50 1.13
N ILE A 231 3.61 -5.08 0.35
CA ILE A 231 3.72 -6.52 0.14
C ILE A 231 5.14 -6.96 0.43
N THR A 232 5.31 -7.89 1.36
CA THR A 232 6.63 -8.40 1.73
C THR A 232 6.65 -9.93 1.91
N TYR A 233 7.83 -10.55 1.75
CA TYR A 233 8.04 -11.98 1.97
C TYR A 233 7.06 -12.89 1.21
N THR A 234 7.01 -12.78 -0.12
CA THR A 234 6.22 -13.69 -0.96
C THR A 234 7.08 -14.81 -1.56
N PHE A 235 6.54 -16.03 -1.63
CA PHE A 235 7.26 -17.18 -2.20
C PHE A 235 7.32 -17.13 -3.74
N TYR A 236 6.40 -16.43 -4.39
CA TYR A 236 6.44 -16.11 -5.82
C TYR A 236 6.71 -14.61 -6.03
N LYS A 237 5.91 -13.93 -6.86
CA LYS A 237 6.00 -12.50 -7.11
C LYS A 237 5.13 -11.74 -6.13
N GLY A 238 5.53 -10.53 -5.77
CA GLY A 238 4.70 -9.65 -4.94
C GLY A 238 3.36 -9.37 -5.62
N ILE A 239 3.39 -8.82 -6.83
CA ILE A 239 2.21 -8.59 -7.68
C ILE A 239 2.40 -9.30 -9.03
N SER A 240 1.34 -9.92 -9.54
CA SER A 240 1.30 -10.50 -10.89
C SER A 240 0.03 -10.06 -11.61
N VAL A 241 0.17 -9.21 -12.62
CA VAL A 241 -0.93 -8.69 -13.44
C VAL A 241 -0.79 -9.22 -14.87
N SER A 242 -1.72 -10.08 -15.28
CA SER A 242 -1.76 -10.63 -16.64
C SER A 242 -2.86 -10.03 -17.51
N GLY A 243 -3.80 -9.29 -16.93
CA GLY A 243 -4.86 -8.61 -17.68
C GLY A 243 -4.45 -7.21 -18.13
N ASP A 244 -5.33 -6.56 -18.88
CA ASP A 244 -5.06 -5.29 -19.56
C ASP A 244 -5.68 -4.09 -18.85
N ASN A 245 -5.17 -2.89 -19.15
CA ASN A 245 -5.71 -1.62 -18.67
C ASN A 245 -5.77 -1.48 -17.15
N ASN A 246 -4.90 -2.17 -16.41
CA ASN A 246 -4.81 -2.04 -14.97
C ASN A 246 -3.88 -0.88 -14.59
N SER A 247 -4.17 -0.24 -13.45
CA SER A 247 -3.29 0.73 -12.81
C SER A 247 -2.64 0.09 -11.59
N VAL A 248 -1.31 0.03 -11.56
CA VAL A 248 -0.53 -0.49 -10.44
C VAL A 248 0.39 0.62 -9.97
N THR A 249 -0.01 1.35 -8.93
CA THR A 249 0.71 2.57 -8.51
C THR A 249 0.99 2.62 -7.02
N ASP A 250 2.05 3.31 -6.61
CA ASP A 250 2.29 3.62 -5.19
C ASP A 250 2.42 2.38 -4.28
N ASN A 251 2.68 1.19 -4.84
CA ASN A 251 2.82 -0.02 -4.05
C ASN A 251 4.26 -0.19 -3.59
N VAL A 252 4.45 -0.72 -2.38
CA VAL A 252 5.76 -1.08 -1.83
C VAL A 252 5.89 -2.60 -1.84
N ILE A 253 6.81 -3.14 -2.63
CA ILE A 253 7.05 -4.58 -2.77
C ILE A 253 8.49 -4.95 -2.46
N SER A 254 8.66 -5.83 -1.48
CA SER A 254 9.98 -6.29 -1.05
C SER A 254 10.09 -7.77 -0.74
N GLU A 255 11.33 -8.27 -0.77
CA GLU A 255 11.67 -9.62 -0.29
C GLU A 255 10.85 -10.74 -0.96
N SER A 256 10.45 -10.52 -2.23
CA SER A 256 9.85 -11.57 -3.05
C SER A 256 10.93 -12.55 -3.50
N ARG A 257 10.64 -13.86 -3.46
CA ARG A 257 11.57 -14.89 -3.98
C ARG A 257 11.66 -14.93 -5.50
N LYS A 258 10.77 -14.22 -6.19
CA LYS A 258 10.78 -13.96 -7.63
C LYS A 258 10.82 -12.45 -7.86
N SER A 259 10.30 -12.00 -8.99
CA SER A 259 10.19 -10.57 -9.26
C SER A 259 9.26 -9.85 -8.29
N GLY A 260 9.48 -8.57 -8.04
CA GLY A 260 8.54 -7.74 -7.27
C GLY A 260 7.17 -7.68 -7.98
N ILE A 261 7.18 -7.20 -9.23
CA ILE A 261 6.01 -7.17 -10.12
C ILE A 261 6.28 -8.03 -11.35
N PHE A 262 5.31 -8.84 -11.74
CA PHE A 262 5.23 -9.48 -13.05
C PHE A 262 4.09 -8.87 -13.86
N LEU A 263 4.41 -8.44 -15.08
CA LEU A 263 3.49 -7.81 -16.01
C LEU A 263 3.34 -8.68 -17.28
N GLY A 264 2.15 -9.24 -17.46
CA GLY A 264 1.79 -10.10 -18.58
C GLY A 264 0.84 -9.47 -19.59
N GLY A 265 0.04 -8.47 -19.17
CA GLY A 265 -0.96 -7.81 -20.00
C GLY A 265 -0.45 -6.54 -20.69
N SER A 266 -1.34 -5.90 -21.43
CA SER A 266 -1.07 -4.71 -22.24
C SER A 266 -1.81 -3.47 -21.73
N ASN A 267 -1.33 -2.29 -22.13
CA ASN A 267 -1.93 -0.99 -21.80
C ASN A 267 -2.07 -0.75 -20.28
N ASN A 268 -1.21 -1.35 -19.47
CA ASN A 268 -1.19 -1.12 -18.03
C ASN A 268 -0.33 0.10 -17.69
N HIS A 269 -0.67 0.77 -16.59
CA HIS A 269 0.08 1.89 -16.04
C HIS A 269 0.75 1.48 -14.73
N LEU A 270 2.07 1.59 -14.67
CA LEU A 270 2.89 1.26 -13.53
C LEU A 270 3.69 2.49 -13.12
N SER A 271 3.31 3.14 -12.02
CA SER A 271 4.02 4.33 -11.56
C SER A 271 4.20 4.42 -10.06
N SER A 272 5.28 5.07 -9.62
CA SER A 272 5.52 5.35 -8.19
C SER A 272 5.58 4.11 -7.29
N ASN A 273 5.77 2.91 -7.86
CA ASN A 273 5.95 1.71 -7.04
C ASN A 273 7.38 1.64 -6.52
N VAL A 274 7.55 1.20 -5.28
CA VAL A 274 8.86 0.99 -4.65
C VAL A 274 9.14 -0.51 -4.61
N LEU A 275 10.15 -0.94 -5.35
CA LEU A 275 10.50 -2.35 -5.58
C LEU A 275 11.92 -2.59 -5.08
N PHE A 276 12.07 -3.34 -3.98
CA PHE A 276 13.40 -3.52 -3.39
C PHE A 276 13.69 -4.91 -2.81
N ASN A 277 14.96 -5.32 -2.87
CA ASN A 277 15.42 -6.61 -2.37
C ASN A 277 14.61 -7.83 -2.90
N ASN A 278 14.01 -7.74 -4.08
CA ASN A 278 13.40 -8.91 -4.71
C ASN A 278 14.51 -9.80 -5.30
N SER A 279 14.35 -11.12 -5.21
CA SER A 279 15.42 -12.08 -5.55
C SER A 279 15.72 -12.14 -7.05
N GLU A 280 14.74 -11.82 -7.88
CA GLU A 280 14.89 -11.60 -9.33
C GLU A 280 14.74 -10.10 -9.62
N TYR A 281 14.30 -9.70 -10.82
CA TYR A 281 14.04 -8.31 -11.18
C TYR A 281 12.98 -7.63 -10.29
N GLY A 282 13.09 -6.33 -10.06
CA GLY A 282 12.01 -5.56 -9.44
C GLY A 282 10.74 -5.64 -10.28
N LEU A 283 10.85 -5.47 -11.60
CA LEU A 283 9.77 -5.59 -12.58
C LEU A 283 10.18 -6.54 -13.71
N PHE A 284 9.31 -7.51 -14.01
CA PHE A 284 9.46 -8.40 -15.16
C PHE A 284 8.28 -8.20 -16.12
N VAL A 285 8.58 -7.75 -17.34
CA VAL A 285 7.62 -7.57 -18.42
C VAL A 285 7.73 -8.75 -19.39
N HIS A 286 6.65 -9.51 -19.50
CA HIS A 286 6.59 -10.74 -20.29
C HIS A 286 6.40 -10.44 -21.78
N LYS A 287 6.82 -11.37 -22.65
CA LYS A 287 6.71 -11.26 -24.12
C LYS A 287 5.31 -11.01 -24.71
N ALA A 288 4.26 -11.20 -23.91
CA ALA A 288 2.88 -10.95 -24.33
C ALA A 288 2.40 -9.53 -23.97
N ALA A 289 3.14 -8.84 -23.11
CA ALA A 289 2.82 -7.52 -22.63
C ALA A 289 3.24 -6.47 -23.67
N SER A 290 2.37 -5.50 -23.92
CA SER A 290 2.66 -4.41 -24.84
C SER A 290 2.03 -3.08 -24.46
N ASN A 291 2.61 -1.98 -24.92
CA ASN A 291 2.08 -0.63 -24.74
C ASN A 291 1.85 -0.26 -23.26
N ASN A 292 2.67 -0.78 -22.35
CA ASN A 292 2.59 -0.42 -20.94
C ASN A 292 3.41 0.85 -20.66
N PHE A 293 2.96 1.66 -19.71
CA PHE A 293 3.65 2.88 -19.26
C PHE A 293 4.27 2.64 -17.89
N ILE A 294 5.59 2.78 -17.78
CA ILE A 294 6.37 2.45 -16.60
C ILE A 294 7.24 3.66 -16.25
N SER A 295 6.86 4.44 -15.23
CA SER A 295 7.55 5.69 -14.90
C SER A 295 7.54 5.97 -13.40
N ARG A 296 8.50 6.75 -12.89
CA ARG A 296 8.57 7.14 -11.47
C ARG A 296 8.65 5.98 -10.46
N ASN A 297 8.87 4.75 -10.91
CA ASN A 297 9.08 3.63 -9.99
C ASN A 297 10.48 3.71 -9.38
N VAL A 298 10.67 3.10 -8.21
CA VAL A 298 11.94 3.03 -7.49
C VAL A 298 12.41 1.58 -7.50
N PHE A 299 13.54 1.33 -8.14
CA PHE A 299 14.19 0.02 -8.17
C PHE A 299 15.44 0.05 -7.28
N PHE A 300 15.39 -0.68 -6.16
CA PHE A 300 16.48 -0.70 -5.20
C PHE A 300 17.00 -2.10 -4.87
N LYS A 301 18.22 -2.39 -5.30
CA LYS A 301 18.94 -3.63 -5.03
C LYS A 301 18.13 -4.90 -5.31
N ASN A 302 17.41 -4.93 -6.43
CA ASN A 302 16.79 -6.16 -6.94
C ASN A 302 17.82 -7.00 -7.71
N ASN A 303 17.50 -8.27 -7.98
CA ASN A 303 18.31 -9.15 -8.83
C ASN A 303 19.78 -9.30 -8.37
N LYS A 304 20.02 -9.27 -7.04
CA LYS A 304 21.36 -9.32 -6.45
C LYS A 304 22.14 -10.56 -6.91
N GLY A 305 23.31 -10.34 -7.51
CA GLY A 305 24.31 -11.38 -7.76
C GLY A 305 24.50 -11.80 -9.22
N ASN A 306 23.76 -11.20 -10.17
CA ASN A 306 23.88 -11.56 -11.60
C ASN A 306 24.52 -10.48 -12.50
N ASN A 307 24.91 -9.29 -11.97
CA ASN A 307 25.39 -8.14 -12.76
C ASN A 307 24.46 -7.81 -13.95
N LEU A 308 23.17 -7.80 -13.67
CA LEU A 308 22.08 -7.55 -14.61
C LEU A 308 21.32 -6.31 -14.14
N SER A 309 20.58 -5.67 -15.03
CA SER A 309 19.69 -4.56 -14.70
C SER A 309 18.63 -4.99 -13.67
N GLN A 310 17.99 -4.01 -13.03
CA GLN A 310 16.98 -4.28 -12.01
C GLN A 310 15.59 -4.58 -12.59
N ALA A 311 15.41 -4.50 -13.90
CA ALA A 311 14.17 -4.77 -14.60
C ALA A 311 14.39 -5.67 -15.82
N PHE A 312 13.34 -6.28 -16.34
CA PHE A 312 13.41 -7.13 -17.53
C PHE A 312 12.23 -6.84 -18.45
N ASP A 313 12.49 -6.73 -19.76
CA ASP A 313 11.50 -6.51 -20.80
C ASP A 313 11.70 -7.43 -22.02
N ASP A 314 10.82 -8.40 -22.16
CA ASP A 314 10.66 -9.22 -23.36
C ASP A 314 9.45 -8.79 -24.21
N GLY A 315 8.69 -7.79 -23.77
CA GLY A 315 7.46 -7.29 -24.39
C GLY A 315 7.71 -6.39 -25.60
N ALA A 316 6.67 -5.68 -26.01
CA ALA A 316 6.72 -4.81 -27.19
C ALA A 316 6.13 -3.42 -26.91
N ASN A 317 6.79 -2.36 -27.39
CA ASN A 317 6.32 -0.97 -27.30
C ASN A 317 6.00 -0.51 -25.87
N ASN A 318 6.69 -1.04 -24.85
CA ASN A 318 6.56 -0.53 -23.49
C ASN A 318 7.38 0.76 -23.37
N THR A 319 6.82 1.76 -22.69
CA THR A 319 7.45 3.06 -22.48
C THR A 319 7.94 3.13 -21.03
N TRP A 320 9.25 3.32 -20.84
CA TRP A 320 9.90 3.30 -19.53
C TRP A 320 10.10 4.69 -18.92
N PHE A 321 9.25 5.65 -19.28
CA PHE A 321 9.24 7.01 -18.77
C PHE A 321 7.85 7.64 -18.98
N ASP A 322 7.61 8.77 -18.31
CA ASP A 322 6.44 9.61 -18.55
C ASP A 322 6.73 10.53 -19.76
N PRO A 323 6.02 10.39 -20.89
CA PRO A 323 6.31 11.17 -22.10
C PRO A 323 5.87 12.63 -22.02
N VAL A 324 5.05 13.01 -21.04
CA VAL A 324 4.60 14.40 -20.87
C VAL A 324 5.68 15.21 -20.16
N TYR A 325 6.33 14.62 -19.16
CA TYR A 325 7.29 15.30 -18.30
C TYR A 325 8.74 14.86 -18.52
N SER A 326 8.97 13.85 -19.37
CA SER A 326 10.29 13.23 -19.58
C SER A 326 10.90 12.71 -18.27
N ILE A 327 10.09 12.06 -17.43
CA ILE A 327 10.54 11.54 -16.13
C ILE A 327 10.55 10.00 -16.16
N GLY A 328 11.71 9.41 -16.00
CA GLY A 328 11.90 7.96 -15.93
C GLY A 328 11.77 7.38 -14.53
N ASN A 329 12.41 6.24 -14.32
CA ASN A 329 12.41 5.49 -13.08
C ASN A 329 13.71 5.73 -12.32
N TYR A 330 13.67 5.50 -11.02
CA TYR A 330 14.86 5.54 -10.17
C TYR A 330 15.54 4.17 -10.14
N TRP A 331 16.86 4.15 -10.28
CA TRP A 331 17.65 2.92 -10.31
C TRP A 331 18.82 3.02 -9.33
N SER A 332 18.82 2.22 -8.25
CA SER A 332 19.89 2.27 -7.24
C SER A 332 21.29 1.83 -7.72
N ASP A 333 21.40 1.37 -8.96
CA ASP A 333 22.63 0.91 -9.61
C ASP A 333 23.00 1.75 -10.84
N THR A 334 22.31 2.88 -11.06
CA THR A 334 22.71 3.89 -12.05
C THR A 334 23.53 4.98 -11.39
N ASP A 335 24.50 5.50 -12.13
CA ASP A 335 25.21 6.75 -11.88
C ASP A 335 24.48 7.95 -12.53
N GLY A 336 23.25 7.77 -13.01
CA GLY A 336 22.50 8.78 -13.74
C GLY A 336 22.88 8.86 -15.22
N SER A 337 23.74 7.97 -15.72
CA SER A 337 24.03 7.92 -17.15
C SER A 337 22.81 7.49 -17.97
N GLU A 338 22.50 8.30 -18.99
CA GLU A 338 21.40 8.02 -19.91
C GLU A 338 21.89 7.29 -21.17
N PRO A 339 21.15 6.29 -21.69
CA PRO A 339 19.95 5.68 -21.09
C PRO A 339 20.29 4.51 -20.17
N TYR A 340 19.43 4.23 -19.17
CA TYR A 340 19.57 3.02 -18.36
C TYR A 340 19.07 1.78 -19.15
N PRO A 341 19.93 0.79 -19.42
CA PRO A 341 19.55 -0.38 -20.21
C PRO A 341 18.67 -1.33 -19.41
N ILE A 342 17.68 -1.92 -20.08
CA ILE A 342 16.77 -2.90 -19.47
C ILE A 342 17.00 -4.25 -20.14
N ASP A 343 17.21 -5.28 -19.31
CA ASP A 343 17.47 -6.63 -19.81
C ASP A 343 16.30 -7.17 -20.62
N GLY A 344 16.60 -8.08 -21.55
CA GLY A 344 15.58 -8.80 -22.31
C GLY A 344 15.65 -8.54 -23.81
N LYS A 345 14.80 -9.24 -24.56
CA LYS A 345 14.83 -9.26 -26.03
C LYS A 345 14.27 -7.99 -26.65
N ALA A 346 13.48 -7.21 -25.88
CA ALA A 346 12.93 -5.95 -26.35
C ALA A 346 14.03 -4.92 -26.61
N LYS A 347 15.20 -5.06 -25.97
CA LYS A 347 16.27 -4.05 -25.92
C LYS A 347 15.72 -2.70 -25.46
N ALA A 348 14.83 -2.76 -24.46
CA ALA A 348 14.25 -1.58 -23.86
C ALA A 348 15.31 -0.81 -23.07
N PHE A 349 15.05 0.47 -22.85
CA PHE A 349 15.87 1.33 -22.03
C PHE A 349 14.99 2.43 -21.44
N ASP A 350 15.39 2.94 -20.27
CA ASP A 350 14.84 4.14 -19.68
C ASP A 350 15.70 5.34 -20.16
N PRO A 351 15.15 6.26 -20.96
CA PRO A 351 15.90 7.40 -21.46
C PRO A 351 16.13 8.49 -20.41
N PHE A 352 15.39 8.48 -19.29
CA PHE A 352 15.46 9.53 -18.26
C PHE A 352 15.62 8.91 -16.86
N PRO A 353 16.65 8.06 -16.64
CA PRO A 353 16.88 7.41 -15.36
C PRO A 353 17.16 8.44 -14.27
N ARG A 354 16.52 8.27 -13.12
CA ARG A 354 16.84 9.03 -11.92
C ARG A 354 17.91 8.27 -11.13
N GLY A 355 19.02 8.95 -10.82
CA GLY A 355 20.03 8.48 -9.88
C GLY A 355 19.58 8.67 -8.43
N SER A 356 20.44 8.31 -7.48
CA SER A 356 20.33 8.74 -6.07
C SER A 356 20.31 10.26 -5.95
N ASP A 357 19.51 10.76 -5.02
CA ASP A 357 19.33 12.16 -4.61
C ASP A 357 18.90 12.06 -3.13
N PHE A 358 19.88 11.92 -2.23
CA PHE A 358 19.66 11.52 -0.83
C PHE A 358 19.14 12.65 0.06
N ASP A 359 19.40 13.90 -0.31
CA ASP A 359 18.96 15.10 0.40
C ASP A 359 17.80 15.84 -0.27
N GLU A 360 17.33 15.32 -1.41
CA GLU A 360 16.11 15.73 -2.11
C GLU A 360 16.14 17.18 -2.63
N ASP A 361 17.32 17.65 -3.02
CA ASP A 361 17.54 19.01 -3.51
C ASP A 361 17.45 19.13 -5.05
N MET A 362 17.19 18.00 -5.73
CA MET A 362 17.11 17.82 -7.18
C MET A 362 18.46 17.81 -7.91
N LEU A 363 19.58 17.74 -7.21
CA LEU A 363 20.89 17.32 -7.69
C LEU A 363 21.05 15.81 -7.39
N LEU A 364 21.70 15.06 -8.29
CA LEU A 364 21.88 13.62 -8.07
C LEU A 364 23.19 13.38 -7.31
N ASP A 365 23.22 12.51 -6.29
CA ASP A 365 24.41 12.12 -5.51
C ASP A 365 25.67 11.90 -6.35
N TYR A 366 25.48 11.32 -7.54
CA TYR A 366 26.59 11.06 -8.45
C TYR A 366 27.17 12.36 -9.02
N LEU A 367 26.32 13.29 -9.44
CA LEU A 367 26.72 14.61 -9.92
C LEU A 367 27.35 15.43 -8.78
N GLU A 368 26.79 15.31 -7.58
CA GLU A 368 27.33 15.92 -6.38
C GLU A 368 28.76 15.44 -6.10
N ASP A 369 28.99 14.13 -5.97
CA ASP A 369 30.32 13.58 -5.65
C ASP A 369 31.34 13.70 -6.80
N HIS A 370 30.91 13.62 -8.07
CA HIS A 370 31.84 13.46 -9.22
C HIS A 370 32.01 14.70 -10.10
N LEU A 371 31.07 15.65 -10.07
CA LEU A 371 31.10 16.82 -10.96
C LEU A 371 31.13 18.15 -10.20
N TYR A 372 30.24 18.34 -9.22
CA TYR A 372 30.05 19.61 -8.53
C TYR A 372 30.80 19.70 -7.19
N GLY A 373 31.10 18.56 -6.56
CA GLY A 373 31.82 18.50 -5.28
C GLY A 373 30.96 18.88 -4.06
N THR A 374 29.64 18.84 -4.20
CA THR A 374 28.64 19.07 -3.14
C THR A 374 28.45 17.80 -2.30
N ASP A 375 27.80 17.90 -1.14
CA ASP A 375 27.60 16.79 -0.19
C ASP A 375 26.21 16.14 -0.41
N PRO A 376 26.12 14.87 -0.89
CA PRO A 376 24.86 14.17 -1.17
C PRO A 376 23.88 13.98 0.00
N TRP A 377 24.22 14.48 1.18
CA TRP A 377 23.41 14.39 2.39
C TRP A 377 23.04 15.76 2.94
N ASN A 378 23.34 16.82 2.21
CA ASN A 378 23.16 18.19 2.62
C ASN A 378 22.69 19.03 1.43
N PRO A 379 21.40 19.41 1.39
CA PRO A 379 20.79 20.00 0.20
C PRO A 379 21.27 21.44 -0.10
N ASP A 380 22.24 21.96 0.66
CA ASP A 380 22.77 23.33 0.65
C ASP A 380 24.22 23.25 1.17
N SER A 381 25.15 22.90 0.28
CA SER A 381 26.53 22.55 0.61
C SER A 381 27.36 23.71 1.13
N ASP A 382 27.03 24.93 0.72
CA ASP A 382 27.76 26.13 1.11
C ASP A 382 27.10 26.91 2.28
N GLY A 383 25.87 26.53 2.63
CA GLY A 383 25.10 27.05 3.75
C GLY A 383 24.52 28.45 3.50
N ASP A 384 24.24 28.81 2.25
CA ASP A 384 23.72 30.12 1.87
C ASP A 384 22.18 30.23 1.76
N LEU A 385 21.49 29.11 1.99
CA LEU A 385 20.04 28.93 1.94
C LEU A 385 19.46 28.74 0.52
N LEU A 386 20.29 28.65 -0.52
CA LEU A 386 19.93 28.12 -1.82
C LEU A 386 20.26 26.61 -1.88
N PRO A 387 19.39 25.78 -2.46
CA PRO A 387 19.74 24.38 -2.65
C PRO A 387 20.74 24.15 -3.79
N ASP A 388 21.67 23.20 -3.64
CA ASP A 388 22.73 22.97 -4.63
C ASP A 388 22.14 22.65 -6.02
N GLY A 389 21.08 21.83 -6.05
CA GLY A 389 20.33 21.50 -7.25
C GLY A 389 19.66 22.71 -7.91
N TRP A 390 19.22 23.69 -7.13
CA TRP A 390 18.66 24.95 -7.65
C TRP A 390 19.76 25.81 -8.29
N GLU A 391 20.90 25.93 -7.62
CA GLU A 391 22.04 26.72 -8.08
C GLU A 391 22.61 26.16 -9.38
N VAL A 392 22.84 24.84 -9.43
CA VAL A 392 23.27 24.15 -10.65
C VAL A 392 22.27 24.33 -11.79
N HIS A 393 20.96 24.31 -11.49
CA HIS A 393 19.92 24.50 -12.51
C HIS A 393 19.96 25.90 -13.15
N TYR A 394 20.20 26.94 -12.36
CA TYR A 394 20.24 28.33 -12.83
C TYR A 394 21.65 28.86 -13.16
N GLY A 395 22.67 28.04 -12.95
CA GLY A 395 24.06 28.34 -13.31
C GLY A 395 24.83 29.16 -12.27
N SER A 396 24.37 29.14 -11.01
CA SER A 396 25.13 29.57 -9.82
C SER A 396 26.15 28.52 -9.41
N ASP A 397 27.03 28.87 -8.46
CA ASP A 397 28.07 27.98 -7.94
C ASP A 397 27.67 27.40 -6.57
N PRO A 398 27.27 26.12 -6.48
CA PRO A 398 26.73 25.51 -5.24
C PRO A 398 27.76 25.33 -4.11
N LEU A 399 28.99 25.83 -4.30
CA LEU A 399 30.05 25.82 -3.29
C LEU A 399 30.41 27.24 -2.82
N THR A 400 29.68 28.26 -3.26
CA THR A 400 30.00 29.67 -3.00
C THR A 400 28.76 30.50 -2.69
N ASN A 401 28.71 31.07 -1.48
CA ASN A 401 27.58 31.87 -1.04
C ASN A 401 27.32 33.05 -1.99
N ASP A 402 26.30 32.89 -2.83
CA ASP A 402 25.92 33.80 -3.89
C ASP A 402 24.43 34.19 -3.86
N SER A 403 23.71 33.74 -2.83
CA SER A 403 22.34 34.13 -2.43
C SER A 403 21.99 35.62 -2.52
N TYR A 404 22.97 36.51 -2.38
CA TYR A 404 22.80 37.97 -2.46
C TYR A 404 23.07 38.58 -3.84
N LEU A 405 23.52 37.78 -4.82
CA LEU A 405 23.68 38.22 -6.19
C LEU A 405 22.31 38.40 -6.85
N ASP A 406 22.31 39.21 -7.91
CA ASP A 406 21.15 39.53 -8.74
C ASP A 406 21.56 39.16 -10.17
N LEU A 407 21.30 37.90 -10.54
CA LEU A 407 21.81 37.29 -11.77
C LEU A 407 21.32 38.00 -13.03
N ASP A 408 20.09 38.51 -13.02
CA ASP A 408 19.50 39.20 -14.16
C ASP A 408 19.51 40.72 -14.05
N GLY A 409 19.77 41.30 -12.89
CA GLY A 409 19.87 42.73 -12.65
C GLY A 409 18.51 43.44 -12.53
N ASP A 410 17.48 42.79 -11.99
CA ASP A 410 16.14 43.37 -11.79
C ASP A 410 15.90 43.94 -10.37
N GLY A 411 16.85 43.71 -9.47
CA GLY A 411 16.84 44.18 -8.09
C GLY A 411 16.32 43.19 -7.06
N LEU A 412 15.99 41.94 -7.45
CA LEU A 412 15.81 40.81 -6.53
C LEU A 412 17.11 40.01 -6.40
N THR A 413 17.39 39.49 -5.21
CA THR A 413 18.52 38.55 -5.06
C THR A 413 18.12 37.12 -5.43
N ASN A 414 19.09 36.27 -5.78
CA ASN A 414 18.87 34.84 -6.05
C ASN A 414 18.01 34.17 -4.97
N LEU A 415 18.29 34.47 -3.69
CA LEU A 415 17.50 33.96 -2.56
C LEU A 415 16.07 34.50 -2.51
N GLU A 416 15.86 35.79 -2.80
CA GLU A 416 14.52 36.37 -2.89
C GLU A 416 13.73 35.72 -4.03
N GLU A 417 14.39 35.43 -5.14
CA GLU A 417 13.78 34.76 -6.30
C GLU A 417 13.44 33.30 -6.03
N PHE A 418 14.33 32.57 -5.34
CA PHE A 418 14.06 31.22 -4.86
C PHE A 418 12.80 31.19 -3.99
N TYR A 419 12.69 32.08 -2.99
CA TYR A 419 11.52 32.15 -2.11
C TYR A 419 10.25 32.66 -2.80
N ASN A 420 10.38 33.50 -3.83
CA ASN A 420 9.25 34.00 -4.60
C ASN A 420 8.85 33.07 -5.75
N HIS A 421 9.60 31.98 -5.98
CA HIS A 421 9.46 31.08 -7.12
C HIS A 421 9.50 31.81 -8.47
N THR A 422 10.37 32.83 -8.60
CA THR A 422 10.65 33.53 -9.86
C THR A 422 11.88 32.95 -10.55
N ASN A 423 12.16 33.40 -11.78
CA ASN A 423 13.29 32.89 -12.57
C ASN A 423 14.45 33.89 -12.52
N PRO A 424 15.61 33.53 -11.95
CA PRO A 424 16.74 34.44 -11.72
C PRO A 424 17.50 34.87 -12.98
N LEU A 425 17.06 34.39 -14.14
CA LEU A 425 17.62 34.74 -15.44
C LEU A 425 16.67 35.65 -16.24
N ILE A 426 15.52 36.04 -15.68
CA ILE A 426 14.47 36.79 -16.38
C ILE A 426 14.02 38.00 -15.57
N LYS A 427 14.51 39.18 -15.96
CA LYS A 427 14.17 40.45 -15.30
C LYS A 427 12.66 40.59 -15.10
N ASN A 428 12.21 40.66 -13.86
CA ASN A 428 10.82 40.87 -13.52
C ASN A 428 10.43 42.32 -13.82
N GLN A 429 9.71 42.52 -14.94
CA GLN A 429 9.12 43.81 -15.23
C GLN A 429 7.90 44.03 -14.34
N ILE A 430 8.11 44.81 -13.27
CA ILE A 430 7.12 45.52 -12.43
C ILE A 430 6.63 44.75 -11.19
N MET A 431 7.03 45.22 -10.00
CA MET A 431 6.21 45.14 -8.79
C MET A 431 5.98 46.54 -8.21
N TYR A 432 4.87 47.19 -8.59
CA TYR A 432 4.35 48.33 -7.84
C TYR A 432 3.82 47.82 -6.49
N LEU A 433 4.39 48.36 -5.42
CA LEU A 433 3.93 48.24 -4.04
C LEU A 433 2.41 48.52 -3.92
N ILE A 434 1.58 47.47 -3.88
CA ILE A 434 0.18 47.60 -3.44
C ILE A 434 0.19 47.57 -1.91
N ILE A 435 0.18 48.76 -1.29
CA ILE A 435 -0.16 48.90 0.13
C ILE A 435 -1.67 48.60 0.24
N VAL A 436 -2.02 47.40 0.69
CA VAL A 436 -3.38 47.10 1.16
C VAL A 436 -3.53 47.69 2.56
N LEU A 437 -4.02 48.93 2.66
CA LEU A 437 -4.60 49.45 3.90
C LEU A 437 -6.01 48.87 4.04
N THR A 438 -6.18 47.83 4.87
CA THR A 438 -7.51 47.47 5.39
C THR A 438 -7.87 48.38 6.57
N PRO A 439 -9.15 48.78 6.73
CA PRO A 439 -9.58 49.61 7.84
C PRO A 439 -10.01 48.74 9.03
N LEU A 440 -9.89 49.31 10.24
CA LEU A 440 -10.34 48.83 11.55
C LEU A 440 -9.41 47.90 12.35
N SER A 441 -8.61 48.53 13.21
CA SER A 441 -8.80 48.35 14.65
C SER A 441 -8.35 49.59 15.41
N PHE A 442 -9.31 50.49 15.63
CA PHE A 442 -9.28 51.36 16.80
C PHE A 442 -9.50 50.46 18.03
N VAL A 443 -8.54 50.40 18.95
CA VAL A 443 -8.72 50.73 20.37
C VAL A 443 -7.35 50.70 21.08
N SER A 444 -7.05 51.86 21.67
CA SER A 444 -6.13 52.15 22.77
C SER A 444 -4.65 51.77 22.62
N ILE A 445 -3.80 52.79 22.39
CA ILE A 445 -3.09 53.45 23.49
C ILE A 445 -3.02 54.96 23.17
N PHE A 446 -3.84 55.69 23.92
CA PHE A 446 -3.65 57.09 24.21
C PHE A 446 -2.22 57.28 24.76
N SER A 447 -1.52 58.32 24.29
CA SER A 447 -0.25 58.86 24.84
C SER A 447 1.06 58.50 24.14
N VAL A 448 1.27 59.04 22.93
CA VAL A 448 2.62 59.52 22.50
C VAL A 448 2.60 60.98 22.02
N LYS A 449 1.42 61.62 21.91
CA LYS A 449 1.32 63.10 21.71
C LYS A 449 1.80 63.93 22.91
N ASN A 450 2.18 63.29 24.03
CA ASN A 450 2.85 63.93 25.18
C ASN A 450 4.34 63.55 25.34
N LEU A 451 4.92 62.71 24.48
CA LEU A 451 6.36 62.37 24.57
C LEU A 451 7.26 63.26 23.69
N LEU A 452 6.68 63.94 22.69
CA LEU A 452 7.39 64.93 21.84
C LEU A 452 7.38 66.37 22.40
N PHE A 453 6.76 66.60 23.57
CA PHE A 453 6.78 67.90 24.26
C PHE A 453 7.81 67.98 25.41
N LEU A 454 8.45 66.86 25.78
CA LEU A 454 9.42 66.79 26.89
C LEU A 454 10.89 66.61 26.48
N LEU A 455 11.20 66.47 25.19
CA LEU A 455 12.60 66.40 24.69
C LEU A 455 13.05 67.63 23.88
N LYS A 456 12.23 68.69 23.78
CA LYS A 456 12.61 69.94 23.07
C LYS A 456 12.92 71.14 23.97
N ASN A 457 13.01 70.99 25.29
CA ASN A 457 13.44 72.09 26.18
C ASN A 457 13.98 71.61 27.54
N LYS A 458 15.21 71.08 27.56
CA LYS A 458 16.19 71.35 28.63
C LYS A 458 17.58 71.40 28.02
N ARG A 459 17.96 72.62 27.64
CA ARG A 459 19.35 73.06 27.51
C ARG A 459 20.05 72.90 28.87
N LYS A 460 21.22 72.27 28.88
CA LYS A 460 22.47 72.88 29.33
C LYS A 460 23.65 72.11 28.72
#